data_AF-A0A4R1BWP5-F1
#
_entry.id   AF-A0A4R1BWP5-F1
#
_cell.length_a   1.000
_cell.length_b   1.000
_cell.length_c   1.000
_cell.angle_alpha   90.00
_cell.angle_beta   90.00
_cell.angle_gamma   90.00
#
_symmetry.space_group_name_H-M   'P 1'
#
loop_
_entity.id
_entity.type
_entity.pdbx_description
1 polymer ?
#
loop_
_entity_poly.entity_id
_entity_poly.type
_entity_poly.pdbx_seq_one_letter_code
_entity_poly.pdbx_strand_id
1 'polypeptide(L)'
;MRTPTFSDETITAGLRAAAADLGEPLAVGAYDAWRTSREAASSTLVIRRFGSWIAACTAAGVATNKTRSTSRRWSDDDVLAIVARYLAEDPGSGSYAGYVAWARAQESVPSGPTLRQREPKWNELKARSLAAHPLPVEGAGA
;
A
#
# COMPACT_ATOMS: atom_id res chain seq x y z
N MET A 1 5.79 -13.58 30.04
CA MET A 1 5.11 -12.28 29.92
C MET A 1 3.72 -12.53 29.38
N ARG A 2 2.65 -12.18 30.10
CA ARG A 2 1.27 -12.24 29.57
C ARG A 2 1.10 -11.07 28.62
N THR A 3 0.83 -11.32 27.35
CA THR A 3 0.44 -10.26 26.41
C THR A 3 -0.89 -9.70 26.89
N PRO A 4 -1.01 -8.39 27.16
CA PRO A 4 -2.30 -7.82 27.52
C PRO A 4 -3.30 -8.08 26.39
N THR A 5 -4.43 -8.71 26.73
CA THR A 5 -5.52 -8.95 25.79
C THR A 5 -6.27 -7.64 25.62
N PHE A 6 -5.97 -6.90 24.54
CA PHE A 6 -6.73 -5.70 24.20
C PHE A 6 -8.02 -6.10 23.49
N SER A 7 -9.17 -5.74 24.08
CA SER A 7 -10.46 -5.81 23.41
C SER A 7 -10.61 -4.67 22.40
N ASP A 8 -11.54 -4.79 21.46
CA ASP A 8 -11.82 -3.74 20.47
C ASP A 8 -12.25 -2.43 21.15
N GLU A 9 -12.96 -2.55 22.27
CA GLU A 9 -13.38 -1.42 23.08
C GLU A 9 -12.19 -0.73 23.75
N THR A 10 -11.25 -1.48 24.36
CA THR A 10 -10.03 -0.89 24.93
C THR A 10 -9.18 -0.21 23.87
N ILE A 11 -9.10 -0.79 22.65
CA ILE A 11 -8.35 -0.19 21.55
C ILE A 11 -9.00 1.13 21.11
N THR A 12 -10.32 1.14 20.88
CA THR A 12 -11.02 2.37 20.47
C THR A 12 -11.00 3.45 21.56
N ALA A 13 -11.07 3.07 22.84
CA ALA A 13 -10.88 3.99 23.95
C ALA A 13 -9.47 4.62 23.95
N GLY A 14 -8.43 3.81 23.71
CA GLY A 14 -7.06 4.31 23.58
C GLY A 14 -6.87 5.28 22.41
N LEU A 15 -7.54 5.03 21.27
CA LEU A 15 -7.53 5.95 20.12
C LEU A 15 -8.22 7.29 20.44
N ARG A 16 -9.36 7.27 21.15
CA ARG A 16 -10.03 8.51 21.60
C ARG A 16 -9.18 9.29 22.60
N ALA A 17 -8.55 8.62 23.55
CA ALA A 17 -7.66 9.27 24.51
C ALA A 17 -6.46 9.93 23.82
N ALA A 18 -5.86 9.24 22.84
CA ALA A 18 -4.78 9.82 22.05
C ALA A 18 -5.23 11.03 21.23
N ALA A 19 -6.43 10.98 20.63
CA ALA A 19 -7.00 12.10 19.90
C ALA A 19 -7.30 13.30 20.81
N ALA A 20 -7.76 13.06 22.05
CA ALA A 20 -7.98 14.12 23.03
C ALA A 20 -6.67 14.80 23.46
N ASP A 21 -5.59 14.03 23.61
CA ASP A 21 -4.27 14.55 24.02
C ASP A 21 -3.51 15.24 22.87
N LEU A 22 -3.55 14.66 21.67
CA LEU A 22 -2.74 15.09 20.51
C LEU A 22 -3.51 15.97 19.53
N GLY A 23 -4.83 15.98 19.61
CA GLY A 23 -5.71 16.56 18.61
C GLY A 23 -5.97 15.65 17.41
N GLU A 24 -6.91 16.09 16.58
CA GLU A 24 -7.27 15.45 15.31
C GLU A 24 -6.77 16.29 14.13
N PRO A 25 -6.32 15.70 13.01
CA PRO A 25 -6.35 14.26 12.71
C PRO A 25 -5.23 13.44 13.37
N LEU A 26 -5.59 12.30 13.96
CA LEU A 26 -4.66 11.42 14.66
C LEU A 26 -3.76 10.66 13.67
N ALA A 27 -2.47 10.98 13.64
CA ALA A 27 -1.48 10.29 12.82
C ALA A 27 -0.94 9.02 13.51
N VAL A 28 -0.74 7.94 12.75
CA VAL A 28 -0.25 6.65 13.29
C VAL A 28 1.07 6.79 14.05
N GLY A 29 2.01 7.59 13.53
CA GLY A 29 3.30 7.81 14.18
C GLY A 29 3.19 8.64 15.46
N ALA A 30 2.28 9.62 15.50
CA ALA A 30 2.01 10.39 16.71
C ALA A 30 1.38 9.51 17.80
N TYR A 31 0.47 8.61 17.41
CA TYR A 31 -0.08 7.61 18.33
C TYR A 31 0.99 6.65 18.86
N ASP A 32 1.88 6.14 18.01
CA ASP A 32 2.96 5.24 18.43
C ASP A 32 3.93 5.91 19.40
N ALA A 33 4.21 7.20 19.23
CA ALA A 33 4.95 8.00 20.20
C ALA A 33 4.14 8.27 21.49
N TRP A 34 2.84 8.49 21.38
CA TRP A 34 1.97 8.72 22.54
C TRP A 34 1.81 7.48 23.42
N ARG A 35 1.75 6.28 22.83
CA ARG A 35 1.59 5.02 23.58
C ARG A 35 2.87 4.52 24.26
N THR A 36 4.07 5.04 23.95
CA THR A 36 5.30 4.53 24.59
C THR A 36 5.32 4.72 26.11
N SER A 37 4.61 5.71 26.64
CA SER A 37 4.49 5.96 28.08
C SER A 37 3.12 5.56 28.65
N ARG A 38 2.31 4.79 27.91
CA ARG A 38 0.91 4.47 28.28
C ARG A 38 0.59 3.00 28.00
N GLU A 39 -0.35 2.44 28.74
CA GLU A 39 -0.86 1.10 28.48
C GLU A 39 -1.88 1.11 27.34
N ALA A 40 -1.38 1.23 26.12
CA ALA A 40 -2.19 1.24 24.90
C ALA A 40 -1.63 0.29 23.84
N ALA A 41 -2.52 -0.24 23.01
CA ALA A 41 -2.19 -1.14 21.92
C ALA A 41 -1.17 -0.51 20.95
N SER A 42 -0.32 -1.32 20.32
CA SER A 42 0.55 -0.83 19.25
C SER A 42 -0.23 -0.61 17.97
N SER A 43 0.19 0.34 17.12
CA SER A 43 -0.43 0.55 15.81
C SER A 43 -0.53 -0.74 14.98
N THR A 44 0.47 -1.62 15.05
CA THR A 44 0.46 -2.94 14.41
C THR A 44 -0.67 -3.83 14.92
N LEU A 45 -0.92 -3.87 16.25
CA LEU A 45 -2.02 -4.64 16.81
C LEU A 45 -3.37 -4.04 16.40
N VAL A 46 -3.48 -2.72 16.42
CA VAL A 46 -4.68 -1.98 15.96
C VAL A 46 -4.98 -2.33 14.50
N ILE A 47 -4.00 -2.24 13.60
CA ILE A 47 -4.16 -2.58 12.18
C ILE A 47 -4.52 -4.05 11.99
N ARG A 48 -3.87 -4.97 12.71
CA ARG A 48 -4.18 -6.40 12.62
C ARG A 48 -5.61 -6.71 13.04
N ARG A 49 -6.14 -5.99 14.03
CA ARG A 49 -7.46 -6.22 14.61
C ARG A 49 -8.59 -5.59 13.78
N PHE A 50 -8.39 -4.37 13.30
CA PHE A 50 -9.40 -3.59 12.57
C PHE A 50 -9.20 -3.58 11.04
N GLY A 51 -8.14 -4.22 10.55
CA GLY A 51 -7.77 -4.27 9.13
C GLY A 51 -6.99 -3.05 8.63
N SER A 52 -7.24 -1.86 9.15
CA SER A 52 -6.46 -0.65 8.85
C SER A 52 -6.53 0.39 9.96
N TRP A 53 -5.55 1.30 9.99
CA TRP A 53 -5.55 2.45 10.90
C TRP A 53 -6.79 3.33 10.71
N ILE A 54 -7.19 3.54 9.46
CA ILE A 54 -8.39 4.32 9.12
C ILE A 54 -9.65 3.65 9.67
N ALA A 55 -9.80 2.33 9.47
CA ALA A 55 -10.94 1.59 10.00
C ALA A 55 -11.00 1.65 11.53
N ALA A 56 -9.86 1.57 12.21
CA ALA A 56 -9.79 1.69 13.67
C ALA A 56 -10.19 3.09 14.16
N CYS A 57 -9.68 4.15 13.52
CA CYS A 57 -10.06 5.53 13.86
C CYS A 57 -11.55 5.79 13.59
N THR A 58 -12.09 5.27 12.48
CA THR A 58 -13.53 5.31 12.18
C THR A 58 -14.35 4.60 13.27
N ALA A 59 -13.94 3.40 13.71
CA ALA A 59 -14.61 2.69 14.80
C ALA A 59 -14.51 3.44 16.14
N ALA A 60 -13.44 4.21 16.35
CA ALA A 60 -13.27 5.07 17.51
C ALA A 60 -14.03 6.41 17.40
N GLY A 61 -14.53 6.78 16.23
CA GLY A 61 -15.13 8.10 15.98
C GLY A 61 -14.10 9.25 15.94
N VAL A 62 -12.85 8.94 15.64
CA VAL A 62 -11.71 9.88 15.61
C VAL A 62 -11.33 10.17 14.16
N ALA A 63 -11.13 11.44 13.80
CA ALA A 63 -10.55 11.75 12.49
C ALA A 63 -9.07 11.36 12.44
N THR A 64 -8.67 10.73 11.34
CA THR A 64 -7.27 10.43 11.02
C THR A 64 -6.94 10.96 9.64
N ASN A 65 -5.67 11.27 9.43
CA ASN A 65 -5.20 11.56 8.09
C ASN A 65 -5.45 10.34 7.22
N LYS A 66 -6.05 10.57 6.04
CA LYS A 66 -6.13 9.54 5.03
C LYS A 66 -4.70 9.23 4.63
N THR A 67 -4.19 8.05 4.95
CA THR A 67 -2.97 7.54 4.31
C THR A 67 -3.17 7.72 2.81
N ARG A 68 -2.26 8.44 2.16
CA ARG A 68 -2.26 8.59 0.70
C ARG A 68 -2.06 7.19 0.17
N SER A 69 -3.17 6.52 -0.19
CA SER A 69 -3.10 5.18 -0.74
C SER A 69 -2.12 5.23 -1.91
N THR A 70 -1.13 4.33 -1.93
CA THR A 70 -0.27 4.15 -3.09
C THR A 70 -1.09 3.87 -4.35
N SER A 71 -2.32 3.34 -4.20
CA SER A 71 -3.30 3.21 -5.29
C SER A 71 -3.79 4.53 -5.89
N ARG A 72 -3.69 5.68 -5.21
CA ARG A 72 -4.01 6.99 -5.82
C ARG A 72 -2.88 7.54 -6.67
N ARG A 73 -1.66 7.00 -6.54
CA ARG A 73 -0.51 7.47 -7.31
C ARG A 73 -0.46 6.86 -8.71
N TRP A 74 -1.08 5.69 -8.90
CA TRP A 74 -1.20 5.02 -10.19
C TRP A 74 -2.61 4.45 -10.31
N SER A 75 -3.33 4.85 -11.34
CA SER A 75 -4.57 4.22 -11.77
C SER A 75 -4.30 2.78 -12.24
N ASP A 76 -5.34 1.98 -12.44
CA ASP A 76 -5.13 0.64 -13.01
C ASP A 76 -4.53 0.72 -14.43
N ASP A 77 -4.97 1.70 -15.22
CA ASP A 77 -4.40 2.00 -16.54
C ASP A 77 -2.91 2.40 -16.46
N ASP A 78 -2.54 3.27 -15.52
CA ASP A 78 -1.14 3.65 -15.29
C ASP A 78 -0.27 2.41 -15.00
N VAL A 79 -0.79 1.46 -14.22
CA VAL A 79 -0.07 0.21 -13.91
C VAL A 79 0.10 -0.64 -15.17
N LEU A 80 -0.93 -0.76 -16.01
CA LEU A 80 -0.85 -1.50 -17.27
C LEU A 80 0.15 -0.86 -18.25
N ALA A 81 0.12 0.47 -18.39
CA ALA A 81 1.05 1.21 -19.23
C ALA A 81 2.51 1.05 -18.77
N ILE A 82 2.76 1.10 -17.46
CA ILE A 82 4.10 0.91 -16.89
C ILE A 82 4.62 -0.51 -17.14
N VAL A 83 3.77 -1.53 -16.99
CA VAL A 83 4.16 -2.93 -17.24
C VAL A 83 4.41 -3.16 -18.73
N ALA A 84 3.58 -2.60 -19.62
CA ALA A 84 3.81 -2.65 -21.06
C ALA A 84 5.14 -2.00 -21.45
N ARG A 85 5.47 -0.84 -20.85
CA ARG A 85 6.76 -0.17 -21.04
C ARG A 85 7.94 -1.05 -20.61
N TYR A 86 7.85 -1.70 -19.46
CA TYR A 86 8.86 -2.67 -19.03
C TYR A 86 9.01 -3.82 -20.04
N LEU A 87 7.90 -4.39 -20.53
CA LEU A 87 7.94 -5.48 -21.51
C LEU A 87 8.53 -5.05 -22.86
N ALA A 88 8.41 -3.77 -23.22
CA ALA A 88 9.05 -3.20 -24.42
C ALA A 88 10.57 -3.09 -24.25
N GLU A 89 11.04 -2.68 -23.07
CA GLU A 89 12.45 -2.44 -22.78
C GLU A 89 13.23 -3.73 -22.46
N ASP A 90 12.59 -4.76 -21.91
CA ASP A 90 13.19 -6.09 -21.65
C ASP A 90 12.27 -7.23 -22.15
N PRO A 91 12.25 -7.49 -23.46
CA PRO A 91 11.40 -8.51 -24.07
C PRO A 91 11.86 -9.95 -23.73
N GLY A 92 13.09 -10.13 -23.23
CA GLY A 92 13.70 -11.45 -23.04
C GLY A 92 13.23 -12.19 -21.78
N SER A 93 12.96 -11.48 -20.69
CA SER A 93 12.53 -12.09 -19.42
C SER A 93 11.04 -11.93 -19.16
N GLY A 94 10.50 -10.71 -19.35
CA GLY A 94 9.12 -10.36 -18.98
C GLY A 94 8.71 -10.89 -17.59
N SER A 95 9.67 -11.07 -16.69
CA SER A 95 9.48 -11.75 -15.42
C SER A 95 9.21 -10.72 -14.34
N TYR A 96 8.57 -11.16 -13.25
CA TYR A 96 8.36 -10.30 -12.09
C TYR A 96 9.70 -9.87 -11.47
N ALA A 97 10.71 -10.75 -11.45
CA ALA A 97 12.04 -10.42 -10.96
C ALA A 97 12.72 -9.36 -11.83
N GLY A 98 12.60 -9.46 -13.15
CA GLY A 98 13.07 -8.45 -14.10
C GLY A 98 12.35 -7.11 -13.91
N TYR A 99 11.02 -7.13 -13.70
CA TYR A 99 10.27 -5.91 -13.37
C TYR A 99 10.78 -5.25 -12.10
N VAL A 100 11.05 -6.04 -11.05
CA VAL A 100 11.60 -5.51 -9.78
C VAL A 100 12.97 -4.88 -9.97
N ALA A 101 13.83 -5.48 -10.80
CA ALA A 101 15.14 -4.92 -11.11
C ALA A 101 15.01 -3.62 -11.92
N TRP A 102 14.20 -3.62 -12.98
CA TRP A 102 13.91 -2.46 -13.82
C TRP A 102 13.30 -1.30 -13.02
N ALA A 103 12.32 -1.59 -12.17
CA ALA A 103 11.61 -0.58 -11.36
C ALA A 103 12.54 0.15 -10.37
N ARG A 104 13.68 -0.43 -9.98
CA ARG A 104 14.66 0.25 -9.11
C ARG A 104 15.39 1.39 -9.81
N ALA A 105 15.49 1.36 -11.13
CA ALA A 105 16.10 2.42 -11.94
C ALA A 105 15.11 3.54 -12.31
N GLN A 106 13.86 3.44 -11.87
CA GLN A 106 12.76 4.29 -12.31
C GLN A 106 12.17 5.06 -11.12
N GLU A 107 12.04 6.39 -11.24
CA GLU A 107 11.61 7.24 -10.12
C GLU A 107 10.08 7.23 -9.89
N SER A 108 9.31 6.97 -10.94
CA SER A 108 7.85 7.21 -10.98
C SER A 108 7.00 5.96 -11.20
N VAL A 109 7.54 4.76 -10.90
CA VAL A 109 6.83 3.47 -11.06
C VAL A 109 6.56 2.76 -9.73
N PRO A 110 5.53 1.91 -9.65
CA PRO A 110 5.25 1.15 -8.43
C PRO A 110 6.33 0.07 -8.18
N SER A 111 6.75 -0.07 -6.92
CA SER A 111 7.65 -1.16 -6.53
C SER A 111 6.99 -2.54 -6.74
N GLY A 112 7.78 -3.60 -6.86
CA GLY A 112 7.25 -4.97 -6.93
C GLY A 112 6.25 -5.33 -5.81
N PRO A 113 6.58 -5.08 -4.53
CA PRO A 113 5.64 -5.27 -3.43
C PRO A 113 4.35 -4.45 -3.56
N THR A 114 4.43 -3.21 -4.06
CA THR A 114 3.24 -2.38 -4.35
C THR A 114 2.39 -2.99 -5.46
N LEU A 115 3.04 -3.51 -6.50
CA LEU A 115 2.37 -4.17 -7.62
C LEU A 115 1.65 -5.46 -7.16
N ARG A 116 2.34 -6.30 -6.37
CA ARG A 116 1.78 -7.55 -5.81
C ARG A 116 0.60 -7.33 -4.87
N GLN A 117 0.58 -6.23 -4.12
CA GLN A 117 -0.55 -5.89 -3.25
C GLN A 117 -1.82 -5.56 -4.05
N ARG A 118 -1.67 -5.07 -5.29
CA ARG A 118 -2.80 -4.74 -6.17
C ARG A 118 -3.20 -5.91 -7.05
N GLU A 119 -2.21 -6.52 -7.70
CA GLU A 119 -2.40 -7.51 -8.74
C GLU A 119 -1.47 -8.71 -8.46
N PRO A 120 -1.94 -9.69 -7.67
CA PRO A 120 -1.10 -10.81 -7.22
C PRO A 120 -0.71 -11.76 -8.38
N LYS A 121 -1.43 -11.71 -9.50
CA LYS A 121 -1.25 -12.59 -10.66
C LYS A 121 -0.46 -11.91 -11.78
N TRP A 122 0.87 -12.06 -11.74
CA TRP A 122 1.77 -11.46 -12.73
C TRP A 122 1.43 -11.80 -14.19
N ASN A 123 1.09 -13.05 -14.50
CA ASN A 123 0.78 -13.47 -15.88
C ASN A 123 -0.49 -12.80 -16.41
N GLU A 124 -1.51 -12.63 -15.56
CA GLU A 124 -2.75 -11.94 -15.92
C GLU A 124 -2.50 -10.45 -16.16
N LEU A 125 -1.68 -9.84 -15.31
CA LEU A 125 -1.27 -8.44 -15.46
C LEU A 125 -0.54 -8.21 -16.78
N LYS A 126 0.39 -9.09 -17.17
CA LYS A 126 1.07 -9.00 -18.48
C LYS A 126 0.11 -9.09 -19.65
N ALA A 127 -0.79 -10.08 -19.63
CA ALA A 127 -1.77 -10.25 -20.70
C ALA A 127 -2.67 -9.00 -20.84
N ARG A 128 -3.16 -8.45 -19.73
CA ARG A 128 -3.94 -7.21 -19.71
C ARG A 128 -3.12 -6.01 -20.19
N SER A 129 -1.84 -5.93 -19.83
CA SER A 129 -0.97 -4.83 -20.24
C SER A 129 -0.73 -4.84 -21.74
N LEU A 130 -0.45 -6.00 -22.33
CA LEU A 130 -0.28 -6.17 -23.77
C LEU A 130 -1.59 -5.96 -24.55
N ALA A 131 -2.74 -6.30 -23.96
CA ALA A 131 -4.05 -6.06 -24.57
C ALA A 131 -4.44 -4.57 -24.57
N ALA A 132 -4.14 -3.85 -23.48
CA ALA A 132 -4.46 -2.42 -23.34
C ALA A 132 -3.43 -1.52 -24.04
N HIS A 133 -2.15 -1.87 -23.96
CA HIS A 133 -1.03 -1.14 -24.54
C HIS A 133 -0.14 -2.11 -25.31
N PRO A 134 -0.51 -2.46 -26.56
CA PRO A 134 0.29 -3.36 -27.37
C PRO A 134 1.68 -2.77 -27.60
N LEU A 135 2.70 -3.63 -27.55
CA LEU A 135 4.05 -3.23 -27.87
C LEU A 135 4.09 -2.67 -29.30
N PRO A 136 4.90 -1.63 -29.56
CA PRO A 136 5.12 -1.18 -30.93
C PRO A 136 5.61 -2.37 -31.74
N VAL A 137 4.84 -2.77 -32.74
CA VAL A 137 5.32 -3.72 -33.76
C VAL A 137 6.45 -2.99 -34.46
N GLU A 138 7.70 -3.31 -34.13
CA GLU A 138 8.82 -2.85 -34.94
C GLU A 138 8.57 -3.38 -36.34
N GLY A 139 8.23 -2.46 -37.23
CA GLY A 139 7.80 -2.75 -38.57
C GLY A 139 8.90 -3.50 -39.31
N ALA A 140 8.47 -4.51 -40.06
CA ALA A 140 9.06 -4.90 -41.32
C ALA A 140 9.73 -3.70 -42.00
N GLY A 141 11.05 -3.74 -42.06
CA GLY A 141 11.88 -2.67 -42.61
C GLY A 141 13.07 -3.26 -43.34
N ALA A 142 12.87 -3.42 -44.65
CA ALA A 142 13.82 -3.75 -45.73
C ALA A 142 14.29 -5.21 -45.85
#